data_AF-C5DCV6-F1
#
_entry.id   AF-C5DCV6-F1
#
_cell.length_a   1.000
_cell.length_b   1.000
_cell.length_c   1.000
_cell.angle_alpha   90.00
_cell.angle_beta   90.00
_cell.angle_gamma   90.00
#
_symmetry.space_group_name_H-M   'P 1'
#
loop_
_entity.id
_entity.type
_entity.pdbx_description
1 polymer ?
#
loop_
_entity_poly.entity_id
_entity_poly.type
_entity_poly.pdbx_seq_one_letter_code
_entity_poly.pdbx_strand_id
1 'polypeptide(L)'
;MTTQKNVHIGSLAVMQKKPNKDYALSILKDIAHRVSYLMREHKFKVDQLVEFYPKNKRLLGMNVNRGAKIMLRLRQPFNEEEFLPREDILGTMLHELTHNVYGPHNALFYKKLDELTARTWVIESQGLYDGFIGRGRKLGVKPAGRTPPRRLGTSGGHSVGSIKSASEMAALAAQKRAFDAQWCASSSSTATPKPQDLQVIEIDSDGGEFTGRPKVKPERKPEPIEVIDLT
;
A
#
# COMPACT_ATOMS: atom_id res chain seq x y z
N MET A 1 5.22 14.49 -12.89
CA MET A 1 4.15 13.51 -13.19
C MET A 1 2.99 13.82 -12.28
N THR A 2 1.78 14.02 -12.82
CA THR A 2 0.60 14.36 -12.01
C THR A 2 0.05 13.07 -11.39
N THR A 3 0.36 12.83 -10.12
CA THR A 3 -0.11 11.65 -9.38
C THR A 3 -1.61 11.77 -9.13
N GLN A 4 -2.41 10.86 -9.69
CA GLN A 4 -3.87 10.87 -9.49
C GLN A 4 -4.24 10.37 -8.10
N LYS A 5 -5.34 10.92 -7.54
CA LYS A 5 -5.86 10.50 -6.25
C LYS A 5 -6.43 9.08 -6.34
N ASN A 6 -5.99 8.19 -5.46
CA ASN A 6 -6.61 6.88 -5.31
C ASN A 6 -7.94 7.00 -4.55
N VAL A 7 -9.05 6.60 -5.17
CA VAL A 7 -10.40 6.69 -4.59
C VAL A 7 -10.60 5.69 -3.44
N HIS A 8 -9.79 4.64 -3.39
CA HIS A 8 -9.88 3.58 -2.38
C HIS A 8 -9.13 3.89 -1.08
N ILE A 9 -8.44 5.04 -1.01
CA ILE A 9 -7.74 5.52 0.17
C ILE A 9 -8.41 6.81 0.66
N GLY A 10 -8.87 6.83 1.91
CA GLY A 10 -9.59 7.98 2.48
C GLY A 10 -8.70 9.21 2.67
N SER A 11 -7.65 9.08 3.46
CA SER A 11 -6.74 10.17 3.82
C SER A 11 -5.26 9.74 3.83
N LEU A 12 -4.38 10.70 3.54
CA LEU A 12 -2.93 10.54 3.61
C LEU A 12 -2.37 11.41 4.73
N ALA A 13 -1.44 10.87 5.54
CA ALA A 13 -0.76 11.65 6.56
C ALA A 13 0.74 11.35 6.65
N VAL A 14 1.54 12.39 6.94
CA VAL A 14 3.00 12.28 7.09
C VAL A 14 3.48 12.94 8.39
N MET A 15 4.65 12.51 8.88
CA MET A 15 5.21 13.01 10.13
C MET A 15 5.75 14.43 9.97
N GLN A 16 5.21 15.38 10.73
CA GLN A 16 5.48 16.81 10.56
C GLN A 16 6.81 17.28 11.12
N LYS A 17 7.30 16.61 12.16
CA LYS A 17 8.55 16.96 12.84
C LYS A 17 9.80 16.42 12.13
N LYS A 18 9.62 15.66 11.05
CA LYS A 18 10.72 15.00 10.33
C LYS A 18 11.18 15.85 9.13
N PRO A 19 12.48 15.79 8.78
CA PRO A 19 13.02 16.53 7.65
C PRO A 19 12.38 16.07 6.32
N ASN A 20 12.40 16.90 5.29
CA ASN A 20 11.94 16.52 3.93
C ASN A 20 10.50 15.93 3.89
N LYS A 21 9.59 16.46 4.71
CA LYS A 21 8.20 15.96 4.81
C LYS A 21 7.41 16.06 3.50
N ASP A 22 7.70 17.05 2.66
CA ASP A 22 7.03 17.21 1.36
C ASP A 22 7.41 16.08 0.40
N TYR A 23 8.67 15.64 0.46
CA TYR A 23 9.14 14.48 -0.29
C TYR A 23 8.52 13.18 0.26
N ALA A 24 8.42 13.02 1.58
CA ALA A 24 7.71 11.90 2.21
C ALA A 24 6.26 11.81 1.72
N LEU A 25 5.56 12.95 1.62
CA LEU A 25 4.20 13.02 1.10
C LEU A 25 4.14 12.65 -0.39
N SER A 26 5.13 13.05 -1.18
CA SER A 26 5.23 12.69 -2.60
C SER A 26 5.37 11.18 -2.81
N ILE A 27 6.18 10.51 -1.98
CA ILE A 27 6.33 9.05 -1.98
C ILE A 27 5.00 8.39 -1.62
N LEU A 28 4.34 8.85 -0.55
CA LEU A 28 3.09 8.26 -0.10
C LEU A 28 1.98 8.39 -1.16
N LYS A 29 1.91 9.55 -1.84
CA LYS A 29 1.03 9.77 -2.99
C LYS A 29 1.35 8.84 -4.15
N ASP A 30 2.64 8.65 -4.49
CA ASP A 30 3.06 7.75 -5.57
C ASP A 30 2.68 6.29 -5.28
N ILE A 31 2.96 5.82 -4.06
CA ILE A 31 2.58 4.47 -3.62
C ILE A 31 1.05 4.29 -3.67
N ALA A 32 0.29 5.25 -3.14
CA ALA A 32 -1.17 5.25 -3.20
C ALA A 32 -1.68 5.16 -4.64
N HIS A 33 -1.07 5.89 -5.58
CA HIS A 33 -1.44 5.88 -6.98
C HIS A 33 -1.14 4.54 -7.67
N ARG A 34 0.04 3.93 -7.42
CA ARG A 34 0.42 2.64 -8.03
C ARG A 34 -0.50 1.50 -7.62
N VAL A 35 -0.89 1.45 -6.35
CA VAL A 35 -1.77 0.38 -5.86
C VAL A 35 -3.25 0.61 -6.20
N SER A 36 -3.61 1.73 -6.82
CA SER A 36 -5.01 2.11 -7.04
C SER A 36 -5.79 1.08 -7.86
N TYR A 37 -5.25 0.67 -9.01
CA TYR A 37 -5.89 -0.33 -9.87
C TYR A 37 -5.98 -1.71 -9.18
N LEU A 38 -4.92 -2.09 -8.45
CA LEU A 38 -4.90 -3.33 -7.67
C LEU A 38 -5.98 -3.33 -6.58
N MET A 39 -6.12 -2.22 -5.84
CA MET A 39 -7.15 -2.07 -4.82
C MET A 39 -8.55 -2.16 -5.41
N ARG A 40 -8.77 -1.63 -6.62
CA ARG A 40 -10.04 -1.75 -7.33
C ARG A 40 -10.39 -3.20 -7.65
N GLU A 41 -9.45 -3.95 -8.23
CA GLU A 41 -9.67 -5.35 -8.61
C GLU A 41 -9.97 -6.25 -7.41
N HIS A 42 -9.25 -6.04 -6.31
CA HIS A 42 -9.42 -6.83 -5.08
C HIS A 42 -10.44 -6.23 -4.10
N LYS A 43 -11.09 -5.12 -4.46
CA LYS A 43 -12.05 -4.38 -3.63
C LYS A 43 -11.48 -3.99 -2.25
N PHE A 44 -10.19 -3.71 -2.19
CA PHE A 44 -9.54 -3.23 -0.97
C PHE A 44 -9.91 -1.78 -0.71
N LYS A 45 -10.11 -1.45 0.56
CA LYS A 45 -10.34 -0.09 1.03
C LYS A 45 -9.42 0.18 2.21
N VAL A 46 -8.90 1.39 2.28
CA VAL A 46 -8.05 1.84 3.38
C VAL A 46 -8.50 3.24 3.82
N ASP A 47 -8.86 3.44 5.08
CA ASP A 47 -9.35 4.76 5.50
C ASP A 47 -8.20 5.76 5.68
N GLN A 48 -7.09 5.30 6.27
CA GLN A 48 -5.92 6.13 6.51
C GLN A 48 -4.63 5.42 6.09
N LEU A 49 -3.86 6.02 5.20
CA LEU A 49 -2.49 5.61 4.89
C LEU A 49 -1.54 6.67 5.46
N VAL A 50 -0.68 6.27 6.40
CA VAL A 50 0.12 7.20 7.18
C VAL A 50 1.59 6.79 7.25
N GLU A 51 2.47 7.78 7.31
CA GLU A 51 3.87 7.58 7.66
C GLU A 51 4.01 7.34 9.18
N PHE A 52 4.87 6.41 9.55
CA PHE A 52 5.37 6.28 10.92
C PHE A 52 6.87 6.00 10.98
N TYR A 53 7.46 6.23 12.14
CA TYR A 53 8.88 5.96 12.39
C TYR A 53 9.05 5.32 13.77
N PRO A 54 8.78 4.01 13.91
CA PRO A 54 8.83 3.34 15.21
C PRO A 54 10.27 3.21 15.72
N LYS A 55 10.41 3.10 17.05
CA LYS A 55 11.72 2.84 17.69
C LYS A 55 12.32 1.50 17.28
N ASN A 56 11.45 0.50 17.04
CA ASN A 56 11.88 -0.79 16.51
C ASN A 56 12.29 -0.63 15.04
N LYS A 57 13.59 -0.80 14.78
CA LYS A 57 14.20 -0.65 13.45
C LYS A 57 13.73 -1.70 12.43
N ARG A 58 13.25 -2.86 12.91
CA ARG A 58 12.77 -3.94 12.04
C ARG A 58 11.35 -3.70 11.54
N LEU A 59 10.57 -2.88 12.25
CA LEU A 59 9.17 -2.62 11.93
C LEU A 59 9.07 -1.64 10.76
N LEU A 60 8.65 -2.11 9.58
CA LEU A 60 8.51 -1.29 8.38
C LEU A 60 7.05 -1.05 7.98
N GLY A 61 6.11 -1.91 8.42
CA GLY A 61 4.68 -1.76 8.14
C GLY A 61 3.79 -2.20 9.30
N MET A 62 2.58 -1.66 9.36
CA MET A 62 1.52 -2.14 10.26
C MET A 62 0.13 -1.85 9.68
N ASN A 63 -0.71 -2.87 9.63
CA ASN A 63 -2.13 -2.77 9.34
C ASN A 63 -2.97 -2.89 10.62
N VAL A 64 -3.78 -1.86 10.89
CA VAL A 64 -4.73 -1.82 12.00
C VAL A 64 -6.14 -2.04 11.47
N ASN A 65 -6.85 -2.98 12.09
CA ASN A 65 -8.26 -3.30 11.82
C ASN A 65 -8.56 -3.58 10.33
N ARG A 66 -7.71 -4.36 9.66
CA ARG A 66 -7.92 -4.84 8.28
C ARG A 66 -8.19 -3.71 7.27
N GLY A 67 -7.41 -2.63 7.37
CA GLY A 67 -7.45 -1.50 6.44
C GLY A 67 -7.97 -0.20 7.03
N ALA A 68 -8.43 -0.16 8.29
CA ALA A 68 -8.80 1.13 8.90
C ALA A 68 -7.60 2.09 8.93
N LYS A 69 -6.40 1.57 9.22
CA LYS A 69 -5.17 2.37 9.17
C LYS A 69 -3.99 1.50 8.75
N ILE A 70 -3.31 1.91 7.70
CA ILE A 70 -2.03 1.32 7.28
C ILE A 70 -0.93 2.34 7.56
N MET A 71 0.09 1.89 8.29
CA MET A 71 1.26 2.69 8.64
C MET A 71 2.48 2.15 7.91
N LEU A 72 3.18 3.00 7.18
CA LEU A 72 4.38 2.65 6.44
C LEU A 72 5.58 3.45 6.93
N ARG A 73 6.71 2.77 7.10
CA ARG A 73 7.99 3.43 7.33
C ARG A 73 8.52 3.86 5.96
N LEU A 74 8.74 5.16 5.81
CA LEU A 74 9.29 5.72 4.57
C LEU A 74 10.81 5.98 4.67
N ARG A 75 11.34 6.06 5.89
CA ARG A 75 12.72 6.51 6.18
C ARG A 75 13.61 5.38 6.67
N GLN A 76 14.90 5.47 6.39
CA GLN A 76 15.90 4.53 6.88
C GLN A 76 15.92 4.52 8.42
N PRO A 77 16.04 3.35 9.07
CA PRO A 77 15.99 3.25 10.54
C PRO A 77 17.22 3.83 11.26
N PHE A 78 18.30 4.10 10.53
CA PHE A 78 19.54 4.67 11.05
C PHE A 78 19.72 6.14 10.65
N ASN A 79 18.97 6.62 9.66
CA ASN A 79 19.08 7.98 9.13
C ASN A 79 17.69 8.49 8.72
N GLU A 80 17.18 9.49 9.43
CA GLU A 80 15.83 10.03 9.19
C GLU A 80 15.74 10.90 7.92
N GLU A 81 16.87 11.35 7.39
CA GLU A 81 16.92 12.17 6.17
C GLU A 81 16.84 11.33 4.90
N GLU A 82 17.24 10.06 5.01
CA GLU A 82 17.28 9.12 3.90
C GLU A 82 16.01 8.28 3.85
N PHE A 83 15.50 8.06 2.64
CA PHE A 83 14.28 7.30 2.40
C PHE A 83 14.59 5.88 1.97
N LEU A 84 13.70 4.96 2.30
CA LEU A 84 13.76 3.59 1.78
C LEU A 84 13.54 3.61 0.26
N PRO A 85 14.12 2.64 -0.48
CA PRO A 85 13.79 2.43 -1.87
C PRO A 85 12.28 2.32 -2.08
N ARG A 86 11.79 2.90 -3.16
CA ARG A 86 10.35 2.92 -3.46
C ARG A 86 9.80 1.50 -3.59
N GLU A 87 10.58 0.59 -4.15
CA GLU A 87 10.27 -0.81 -4.35
C GLU A 87 10.02 -1.52 -3.01
N ASP A 88 10.84 -1.22 -2.00
CA ASP A 88 10.70 -1.78 -0.65
C ASP A 88 9.44 -1.25 0.04
N ILE A 89 9.15 0.04 -0.12
CA ILE A 89 7.92 0.66 0.41
C ILE A 89 6.68 0.07 -0.27
N LEU A 90 6.73 -0.16 -1.59
CA LEU A 90 5.65 -0.80 -2.33
C LEU A 90 5.45 -2.25 -1.87
N GLY A 91 6.52 -3.01 -1.70
CA GLY A 91 6.47 -4.36 -1.14
C GLY A 91 5.84 -4.39 0.25
N THR A 92 6.19 -3.42 1.10
CA THR A 92 5.56 -3.19 2.41
C THR A 92 4.06 -2.96 2.25
N MET A 93 3.65 -2.07 1.35
CA MET A 93 2.24 -1.74 1.13
C MET A 93 1.44 -2.97 0.68
N LEU A 94 1.98 -3.80 -0.21
CA LEU A 94 1.31 -5.04 -0.65
C LEU A 94 1.17 -6.07 0.47
N HIS A 95 2.20 -6.18 1.31
CA HIS A 95 2.17 -7.00 2.53
C HIS A 95 1.05 -6.54 3.46
N GLU A 96 0.97 -5.24 3.76
CA GLU A 96 -0.08 -4.68 4.60
C GLU A 96 -1.47 -4.81 3.97
N LEU A 97 -1.62 -4.65 2.66
CA LEU A 97 -2.91 -4.88 1.98
C LEU A 97 -3.36 -6.33 2.10
N THR A 98 -2.43 -7.29 2.10
CA THR A 98 -2.76 -8.72 2.32
C THR A 98 -3.37 -8.93 3.71
N HIS A 99 -2.95 -8.15 4.71
CA HIS A 99 -3.54 -8.17 6.05
C HIS A 99 -5.00 -7.70 6.12
N ASN A 100 -5.56 -7.09 5.07
CA ASN A 100 -7.01 -6.85 4.99
C ASN A 100 -7.81 -8.17 4.92
N VAL A 101 -7.21 -9.23 4.39
CA VAL A 101 -7.85 -10.54 4.20
C VAL A 101 -7.31 -11.57 5.18
N TYR A 102 -5.98 -11.65 5.33
CA TYR A 102 -5.31 -12.69 6.12
C TYR A 102 -4.47 -12.07 7.24
N GLY A 103 -4.84 -12.30 8.49
CA GLY A 103 -4.08 -11.85 9.66
C GLY A 103 -2.73 -12.57 9.84
N PRO A 104 -2.71 -13.91 10.01
CA PRO A 104 -1.47 -14.63 10.27
C PRO A 104 -0.63 -14.83 9.01
N HIS A 105 0.70 -14.84 9.15
CA HIS A 105 1.67 -15.14 8.09
C HIS A 105 1.73 -16.65 7.75
N ASN A 106 0.59 -17.20 7.34
CA ASN A 106 0.45 -18.59 6.93
C ASN A 106 0.65 -18.77 5.42
N ALA A 107 0.56 -20.01 4.93
CA ALA A 107 0.74 -20.28 3.49
C ALA A 107 -0.26 -19.53 2.58
N LEU A 108 -1.49 -19.28 3.07
CA LEU A 108 -2.51 -18.52 2.32
C LEU A 108 -2.13 -17.04 2.21
N PHE A 109 -1.59 -16.45 3.27
CA PHE A 109 -1.06 -15.10 3.26
C PHE A 109 0.00 -14.93 2.17
N TYR A 110 1.02 -15.79 2.16
CA TYR A 110 2.10 -15.70 1.16
C TYR A 110 1.61 -15.95 -0.26
N LYS A 111 0.71 -16.92 -0.45
CA LYS A 111 0.09 -17.15 -1.76
C LYS A 111 -0.62 -15.90 -2.27
N LYS A 112 -1.33 -15.18 -1.39
CA LYS A 112 -2.01 -13.94 -1.75
C LYS A 112 -1.02 -12.80 -2.01
N LEU A 113 0.02 -12.68 -1.19
CA LEU A 113 1.07 -11.68 -1.38
C LEU A 113 1.79 -11.87 -2.72
N ASP A 114 2.11 -13.11 -3.10
CA ASP A 114 2.71 -13.44 -4.39
C ASP A 114 1.79 -13.07 -5.56
N GLU A 115 0.49 -13.38 -5.44
CA GLU A 115 -0.53 -12.99 -6.42
C GLU A 115 -0.60 -11.46 -6.59
N LEU A 116 -0.66 -10.72 -5.50
CA LEU A 116 -0.69 -9.24 -5.52
C LEU A 116 0.60 -8.66 -6.10
N THR A 117 1.76 -9.23 -5.77
CA THR A 117 3.06 -8.78 -6.27
C THR A 117 3.18 -8.99 -7.77
N ALA A 118 2.85 -10.19 -8.25
CA ALA A 118 2.82 -10.51 -9.68
C ALA A 118 1.83 -9.61 -10.42
N ARG A 119 0.64 -9.37 -9.85
CA ARG A 119 -0.37 -8.51 -10.46
C ARG A 119 0.09 -7.05 -10.55
N THR A 120 0.74 -6.54 -9.51
CA THR A 120 1.31 -5.18 -9.48
C THR A 120 2.34 -4.98 -10.59
N TRP A 121 3.24 -5.95 -10.80
CA TRP A 121 4.22 -5.89 -11.89
C TRP A 121 3.55 -5.82 -13.27
N VAL A 122 2.48 -6.60 -13.50
CA VAL A 122 1.71 -6.53 -14.75
C VAL A 122 1.04 -5.16 -14.92
N ILE A 123 0.42 -4.63 -13.85
CA ILE A 123 -0.21 -3.30 -13.86
C ILE A 123 0.81 -2.22 -14.23
N GLU A 124 2.00 -2.24 -13.61
CA GLU A 124 3.06 -1.27 -13.88
C GLU A 124 3.61 -1.38 -15.30
N SER A 125 3.85 -2.60 -15.81
CA SER A 125 4.32 -2.80 -17.19
C SER A 125 3.33 -2.34 -18.25
N GLN A 126 2.04 -2.36 -17.93
CA GLN A 126 0.95 -1.91 -18.81
C GLN A 126 0.58 -0.44 -18.58
N GLY A 127 1.16 0.22 -17.57
CA GLY A 127 0.83 1.59 -17.20
C GLY A 127 -0.62 1.78 -16.75
N LEU A 128 -1.23 0.75 -16.13
CA LEU A 128 -2.62 0.79 -15.67
C LEU A 128 -2.73 1.47 -14.30
N TYR A 129 -3.77 2.27 -14.11
CA TYR A 129 -4.12 2.89 -12.82
C TYR A 129 -5.64 3.11 -12.72
N ASP A 130 -6.12 3.38 -11.51
CA ASP A 130 -7.53 3.68 -11.26
C ASP A 130 -7.86 5.14 -11.61
N GLY A 131 -7.93 5.42 -12.91
CA GLY A 131 -8.34 6.70 -13.44
C GLY A 131 -8.11 6.80 -14.95
N PHE A 132 -9.09 7.34 -15.67
CA PHE A 132 -8.91 7.68 -17.09
C PHE A 132 -8.16 9.02 -17.16
N ILE A 133 -7.18 9.17 -18.06
CA ILE A 133 -6.36 10.40 -18.20
C ILE A 133 -7.17 11.63 -18.64
N GLY A 134 -8.46 11.50 -18.93
CA GLY A 134 -9.31 12.64 -19.25
C GLY A 134 -10.79 12.29 -19.36
N ARG A 135 -11.59 13.30 -19.71
CA ARG A 135 -12.98 13.11 -20.14
C ARG A 135 -12.97 12.17 -21.35
N GLY A 136 -13.37 10.92 -21.15
CA GLY A 136 -13.37 9.90 -22.19
C GLY A 136 -14.14 10.38 -23.43
N ARG A 137 -13.53 10.26 -24.61
CA ARG A 137 -14.21 10.54 -25.88
C ARG A 137 -14.85 9.25 -26.36
N LYS A 138 -16.15 9.28 -26.61
CA LYS A 138 -16.93 8.12 -27.05
C LYS A 138 -16.43 7.67 -28.43
N LEU A 139 -15.58 6.65 -28.51
CA LEU A 139 -15.13 6.04 -29.77
C LEU A 139 -16.15 5.00 -30.21
N GLY A 140 -17.24 5.48 -30.82
CA GLY A 140 -18.23 4.66 -31.48
C GLY A 140 -18.22 4.94 -32.98
N VAL A 141 -17.39 4.23 -33.74
CA VAL A 141 -17.62 3.99 -35.17
C VAL A 141 -17.85 2.48 -35.30
N LYS A 142 -18.99 2.10 -35.90
CA LYS A 142 -19.31 0.70 -36.18
C LYS A 142 -18.15 0.11 -37.01
N PRO A 143 -17.47 -0.96 -36.54
CA PRO A 143 -16.43 -1.58 -37.34
C PRO A 143 -17.07 -2.29 -38.54
N ALA A 144 -16.89 -1.74 -39.74
CA ALA A 144 -17.05 -2.48 -40.97
C ALA A 144 -15.78 -3.32 -41.16
N GLY A 145 -15.85 -4.61 -40.81
CA GLY A 145 -14.80 -5.57 -41.12
C GLY A 145 -14.55 -6.59 -40.02
N ARG A 146 -14.84 -7.86 -40.32
CA ARG A 146 -14.45 -9.02 -39.53
C ARG A 146 -12.95 -9.29 -39.72
N THR A 147 -12.13 -9.07 -38.70
CA THR A 147 -10.78 -9.64 -38.63
C THR A 147 -10.83 -10.98 -37.88
N PRO A 148 -10.19 -12.05 -38.38
CA PRO A 148 -10.19 -13.35 -37.72
C PRO A 148 -9.25 -13.37 -36.50
N PRO A 149 -9.50 -14.24 -35.51
CA PRO A 149 -8.67 -14.33 -34.31
C PRO A 149 -7.30 -14.93 -34.62
N ARG A 150 -6.23 -14.27 -34.17
CA ARG A 150 -4.87 -14.81 -34.19
C ARG A 150 -4.67 -15.67 -32.94
N ARG A 151 -4.41 -16.97 -33.13
CA ARG A 151 -3.98 -17.88 -32.05
C ARG A 151 -2.61 -17.43 -31.53
N LEU A 152 -2.52 -17.19 -30.23
CA LEU A 152 -1.25 -16.99 -29.53
C LEU A 152 -0.64 -18.38 -29.29
N GLY A 153 0.47 -18.66 -29.96
CA GLY A 153 1.20 -19.91 -29.86
C GLY A 153 1.99 -20.02 -28.55
N THR A 154 2.05 -21.25 -28.06
CA THR A 154 2.99 -21.77 -27.06
C THR A 154 4.41 -21.76 -27.64
N SER A 155 5.38 -21.18 -26.92
CA SER A 155 6.80 -21.57 -26.99
C SER A 155 7.62 -20.88 -25.91
N GLY A 156 8.42 -21.67 -25.17
CA GLY A 156 9.59 -21.16 -24.45
C GLY A 156 9.69 -21.58 -22.98
N GLY A 157 9.94 -22.88 -22.72
CA GLY A 157 10.38 -23.31 -21.41
C GLY A 157 11.80 -22.79 -21.15
N HIS A 158 11.94 -21.86 -20.22
CA HIS A 158 13.24 -21.49 -19.67
C HIS A 158 13.63 -22.53 -18.62
N SER A 159 14.80 -23.16 -18.80
CA SER A 159 15.37 -24.03 -17.77
C SER A 159 15.72 -23.17 -16.55
N VAL A 160 14.92 -23.32 -15.50
CA VAL A 160 15.25 -22.78 -14.18
C VAL A 160 16.43 -23.59 -13.66
N GLY A 161 17.52 -22.89 -13.35
CA GLY A 161 18.74 -23.48 -12.79
C GLY A 161 18.50 -24.22 -11.47
N SER A 162 19.55 -24.92 -11.01
CA SER A 162 19.60 -25.81 -9.85
C SER A 162 18.49 -25.62 -8.80
N ILE A 163 17.54 -26.56 -8.81
CA ILE A 163 16.39 -26.59 -7.91
C ILE A 163 16.91 -27.00 -6.53
N LYS A 164 16.91 -26.07 -5.57
CA LYS A 164 17.05 -26.39 -4.14
C LYS A 164 16.05 -27.48 -3.79
N SER A 165 16.45 -28.46 -2.97
CA SER A 165 15.57 -29.55 -2.61
C SER A 165 14.24 -29.02 -2.04
N ALA A 166 13.12 -29.74 -2.24
CA ALA A 166 11.82 -29.31 -1.73
C ALA A 166 11.85 -29.03 -0.22
N SER A 167 12.65 -29.81 0.52
CA SER A 167 12.93 -29.64 1.94
C SER A 167 13.64 -28.32 2.23
N GLU A 168 14.70 -28.00 1.49
CA GLU A 168 15.45 -26.76 1.63
C GLU A 168 14.60 -25.53 1.28
N MET A 169 13.77 -25.60 0.25
CA MET A 169 12.83 -24.53 -0.09
C MET A 169 11.78 -24.32 1.00
N ALA A 170 11.24 -25.40 1.56
CA ALA A 170 10.30 -25.30 2.68
C ALA A 170 10.95 -24.68 3.92
N ALA A 171 12.20 -25.06 4.24
CA ALA A 171 12.96 -24.50 5.35
C ALA A 171 13.25 -23.01 5.17
N LEU A 172 13.69 -22.59 3.98
CA LEU A 172 13.91 -21.18 3.66
C LEU A 172 12.62 -20.37 3.70
N ALA A 173 11.52 -20.92 3.17
CA ALA A 173 10.21 -20.27 3.25
C ALA A 173 9.81 -20.08 4.71
N ALA A 174 9.94 -21.10 5.57
CA ALA A 174 9.61 -21.04 6.98
C ALA A 174 10.44 -19.97 7.73
N GLN A 175 11.74 -19.87 7.47
CA GLN A 175 12.59 -18.82 8.04
C GLN A 175 12.15 -17.43 7.61
N LYS A 176 11.81 -17.24 6.32
CA LYS A 176 11.27 -15.97 5.82
C LYS A 176 9.96 -15.60 6.53
N ARG A 177 9.05 -16.57 6.74
CA ARG A 177 7.81 -16.34 7.52
C ARG A 177 8.09 -15.88 8.94
N ALA A 178 9.07 -16.48 9.59
CA ALA A 178 9.47 -16.12 10.95
C ALA A 178 10.11 -14.72 11.02
N PHE A 179 10.84 -14.30 9.99
CA PHE A 179 11.43 -12.96 9.91
C PHE A 179 10.36 -11.90 9.66
N ASP A 180 9.43 -12.14 8.74
CA ASP A 180 8.33 -11.21 8.43
C ASP A 180 7.42 -11.00 9.66
N ALA A 181 7.23 -12.00 10.51
CA ALA A 181 6.53 -11.82 11.78
C ALA A 181 7.19 -10.78 12.71
N GLN A 182 8.49 -10.51 12.57
CA GLN A 182 9.21 -9.49 13.33
C GLN A 182 9.19 -8.11 12.66
N TRP A 183 9.00 -8.09 11.34
CA TRP A 183 9.01 -6.87 10.53
C TRP A 183 7.63 -6.17 10.50
N CYS A 184 6.57 -6.91 10.84
CA CYS A 184 5.18 -6.46 10.83
C CYS A 184 4.52 -6.76 12.18
N ALA A 185 3.97 -5.73 12.85
CA ALA A 185 3.43 -5.84 14.19
C ALA A 185 1.91 -6.05 14.21
N SER A 186 1.41 -7.06 13.49
CA SER A 186 -0.03 -7.35 13.35
C SER A 186 -0.74 -7.74 14.65
N SER A 187 -0.02 -7.90 15.77
CA SER A 187 -0.56 -8.35 17.06
C SER A 187 -0.17 -7.53 18.29
N SER A 188 0.64 -6.47 18.18
CA SER A 188 1.06 -5.67 19.35
C SER A 188 0.58 -4.21 19.29
N SER A 189 -0.31 -3.87 20.22
CA SER A 189 -1.02 -2.59 20.35
C SER A 189 -0.15 -1.40 20.83
N THR A 190 1.17 -1.52 20.87
CA THR A 190 2.05 -0.56 21.59
C THR A 190 2.75 0.50 20.73
N ALA A 191 2.51 0.55 19.41
CA ALA A 191 3.24 1.47 18.52
C ALA A 191 2.35 2.39 17.68
N THR A 192 1.21 2.84 18.20
CA THR A 192 0.45 3.92 17.55
C THR A 192 1.13 5.26 17.79
N PRO A 193 1.57 5.97 16.73
CA PRO A 193 2.13 7.31 16.87
C PRO A 193 1.05 8.28 17.39
N LYS A 194 1.45 9.20 18.27
CA LYS A 194 0.54 10.21 18.83
C LYS A 194 -0.01 11.09 17.69
N PRO A 195 -1.31 11.40 17.67
CA PRO A 195 -1.95 12.15 16.57
C PRO A 195 -1.42 13.57 16.39
N GLN A 196 -0.78 14.15 17.42
CA GLN A 196 -0.30 15.53 17.45
C GLN A 196 0.84 15.83 16.45
N ASP A 197 1.44 14.81 15.83
CA ASP A 197 2.60 14.96 14.93
C ASP A 197 2.27 14.68 13.45
N LEU A 198 0.99 14.47 13.09
CA LEU A 198 0.55 14.13 11.74
C LEU A 198 -0.28 15.29 11.15
N GLN A 199 0.01 15.71 9.92
CA GLN A 199 -0.97 16.44 9.12
C GLN A 199 -1.82 15.41 8.37
N VAL A 200 -3.09 15.33 8.72
CA VAL A 200 -4.09 14.62 7.92
C VAL A 200 -4.47 15.54 6.77
N ILE A 201 -4.06 15.19 5.56
CA ILE A 201 -4.52 15.91 4.37
C ILE A 201 -5.79 15.18 3.92
N GLU A 202 -6.94 15.79 4.23
CA GLU A 202 -8.19 15.47 3.54
C GLU A 202 -8.05 15.95 2.11
N ILE A 203 -7.98 15.01 1.16
CA ILE A 203 -7.82 15.36 -0.24
C ILE A 203 -9.21 15.73 -0.77
N ASP A 204 -9.61 16.98 -0.63
CA ASP A 204 -10.83 17.47 -1.26
C ASP A 204 -10.64 17.50 -2.79
N SER A 205 -11.62 16.93 -3.48
CA SER A 205 -11.71 16.96 -4.93
C SER A 205 -12.13 18.35 -5.37
N ASP A 206 -11.17 19.22 -5.72
CA ASP A 206 -11.39 20.12 -6.86
C ASP A 206 -10.09 20.70 -7.40
N GLY A 207 -9.98 20.72 -8.73
CA GLY A 207 -8.93 21.42 -9.45
C GLY A 207 -9.12 22.93 -9.28
N GLY A 208 -8.37 23.53 -8.36
CA GLY A 208 -8.37 24.96 -8.12
C GLY A 208 -7.03 25.42 -7.57
N GLU A 209 -6.50 26.45 -8.20
CA GLU A 209 -5.27 27.17 -7.90
C GLU A 209 -5.11 27.47 -6.39
N PHE A 210 -3.91 27.22 -5.85
CA PHE A 210 -3.63 27.27 -4.41
C PHE A 210 -3.42 28.72 -3.94
N THR A 211 -4.51 29.41 -3.62
CA THR A 211 -4.48 30.61 -2.78
C THR A 211 -5.44 30.44 -1.60
N GLY A 212 -4.93 30.25 -0.37
CA GLY A 212 -5.76 30.44 0.83
C GLY A 212 -5.48 29.50 2.01
N ARG A 213 -4.79 30.07 3.01
CA ARG A 213 -4.73 29.77 4.46
C ARG A 213 -5.60 28.61 5.02
N PRO A 214 -5.03 27.73 5.88
CA PRO A 214 -5.77 26.62 6.47
C PRO A 214 -6.77 27.07 7.54
N LYS A 215 -8.01 26.56 7.48
CA LYS A 215 -9.02 26.66 8.55
C LYS A 215 -8.89 25.47 9.50
N VAL A 216 -8.59 25.74 10.77
CA VAL A 216 -8.61 24.75 11.86
C VAL A 216 -10.03 24.64 12.40
N LYS A 217 -10.61 23.43 12.47
CA LYS A 217 -11.85 23.17 13.22
C LYS A 217 -11.51 22.69 14.64
N PRO A 218 -12.33 23.04 15.66
CA PRO A 218 -12.06 22.68 17.04
C PRO A 218 -12.33 21.20 17.35
N GLU A 219 -11.46 20.66 18.19
CA GLU A 219 -11.36 19.27 18.65
C GLU A 219 -12.58 18.86 19.50
N ARG A 220 -13.23 17.73 19.20
CA ARG A 220 -14.27 17.14 20.06
C ARG A 220 -13.62 16.18 21.07
N LYS A 221 -13.96 16.32 22.35
CA LYS A 221 -13.46 15.49 23.45
C LYS A 221 -13.90 14.02 23.27
N PRO A 222 -13.05 13.02 23.55
CA PRO A 222 -13.42 11.61 23.48
C PRO A 222 -14.28 11.20 24.69
N GLU A 223 -15.34 10.44 24.44
CA GLU A 223 -16.18 9.83 25.47
C GLU A 223 -15.53 8.54 26.04
N PRO A 224 -15.84 8.17 27.30
CA PRO A 224 -15.19 7.04 27.98
C PRO A 224 -15.60 5.68 27.37
N ILE A 225 -14.60 4.79 27.24
CA ILE A 225 -14.75 3.43 26.72
C ILE A 225 -15.21 2.52 27.86
N GLU A 226 -16.40 1.93 27.74
CA GLU A 226 -16.88 0.89 28.65
C GLU A 226 -16.17 -0.44 28.34
N VAL A 227 -15.55 -1.02 29.37
CA VAL A 227 -14.90 -2.34 29.32
C VAL A 227 -15.93 -3.38 29.78
N ILE A 228 -16.37 -4.24 28.88
CA ILE A 228 -17.23 -5.38 29.19
C ILE A 228 -16.32 -6.58 29.48
N ASP A 229 -16.33 -7.03 30.72
CA ASP A 229 -15.61 -8.22 31.19
C ASP A 229 -16.45 -9.47 30.85
N LEU A 230 -15.94 -10.36 30.01
CA LEU A 230 -16.56 -11.64 29.67
C LEU A 230 -15.87 -12.75 30.47
N THR A 231 -16.55 -13.18 31.53
CA THR A 231 -16.32 -14.49 32.18
C THR A 231 -16.92 -15.61 31.33
#